data_AF-A0A8J8P399-F1
#
_entry.id   AF-A0A8J8P399-F1
#
_cell.length_a   1.000
_cell.length_b   1.000
_cell.length_c   1.000
_cell.angle_alpha   90.00
_cell.angle_beta   90.00
_cell.angle_gamma   90.00
#
_symmetry.space_group_name_H-M   'P 1'
#
loop_
_entity.id
_entity.type
_entity.pdbx_description
1 polymer ?
#
loop_
_entity_poly.entity_id
_entity_poly.type
_entity_poly.pdbx_seq_one_letter_code
_entity_poly.pdbx_strand_id
1 'polypeptide(L)'
;MAANASLLFGIILGVKAADALMWDAKKYEMMKEQIEIDYWKKYGEPTEIDGTLQKSAAREGEFYVTYLRDKRETPENRLDTVYKLH
;
A
#
# COMPACT_ATOMS: atom_id res chain seq x y z
N MET A 1 18.25 -33.93 18.42
CA MET A 1 17.16 -32.93 18.48
C MET A 1 17.55 -31.54 17.96
N ALA A 2 18.81 -31.09 18.08
CA ALA A 2 19.24 -29.76 17.59
C ALA A 2 19.19 -29.57 16.06
N ALA A 3 19.51 -30.59 15.27
CA ALA A 3 19.53 -30.50 13.80
C ALA A 3 18.15 -30.21 13.17
N ASN A 4 17.08 -30.70 13.79
CA ASN A 4 15.71 -30.46 13.31
C ASN A 4 15.25 -29.02 13.59
N ALA A 5 15.74 -28.43 14.70
CA ALA A 5 15.45 -27.04 15.04
C ALA A 5 16.22 -26.06 14.14
N SER A 6 17.50 -26.33 13.84
CA SER A 6 18.28 -25.51 12.92
C SER A 6 17.74 -25.57 11.49
N LEU A 7 17.25 -26.72 11.06
CA LEU A 7 16.60 -26.88 9.75
C LEU A 7 15.31 -26.03 9.67
N LEU A 8 14.47 -26.10 10.71
CA LEU A 8 13.22 -25.32 10.76
C LEU A 8 13.50 -23.82 10.74
N PHE A 9 14.47 -23.36 11.53
CA PHE A 9 14.86 -21.94 11.56
C PHE A 9 15.45 -21.48 10.22
N GLY A 10 16.27 -22.31 9.59
CA GLY A 10 16.82 -22.04 8.25
C GLY A 10 15.74 -21.90 7.19
N ILE A 11 14.69 -22.73 7.24
CA ILE A 11 13.55 -22.63 6.31
C ILE A 11 12.76 -21.34 6.56
N ILE A 12 12.44 -21.01 7.82
CA ILE A 12 11.67 -19.80 8.14
C ILE A 12 12.43 -18.53 7.72
N LEU A 13 13.74 -18.48 8.00
CA LEU A 13 14.58 -17.36 7.60
C LEU A 13 14.73 -17.28 6.08
N GLY A 14 14.92 -18.43 5.42
CA GLY A 14 15.02 -18.51 3.96
C GLY A 14 13.76 -18.01 3.25
N VAL A 15 12.57 -18.39 3.73
CA VAL A 15 11.29 -17.92 3.18
C VAL A 15 11.14 -16.41 3.37
N LYS A 16 11.44 -15.88 4.57
CA LYS A 16 11.37 -14.42 4.79
C LYS A 16 12.39 -13.64 3.96
N ALA A 17 13.60 -14.17 3.80
CA ALA A 17 14.62 -13.54 2.98
C ALA A 17 14.22 -13.53 1.49
N ALA A 18 13.66 -14.65 1.00
CA ALA A 18 13.14 -14.72 -0.36
C ALA A 18 11.99 -13.74 -0.59
N ASP A 19 11.05 -13.62 0.36
CA ASP A 19 9.95 -12.67 0.31
C ASP A 19 10.46 -11.23 0.26
N ALA A 20 11.44 -10.88 1.11
CA ALA A 20 12.08 -9.57 1.10
C ALA A 20 12.82 -9.27 -0.22
N LEU A 21 13.47 -10.26 -0.83
CA LEU A 21 14.17 -10.12 -2.11
C LEU A 21 13.22 -10.01 -3.30
N MET A 22 12.06 -10.68 -3.23
CA MET A 22 11.05 -10.64 -4.29
C MET A 22 10.04 -9.51 -4.11
N TRP A 23 10.11 -8.77 -3.00
CA TRP A 23 9.24 -7.63 -2.74
C TRP A 23 9.51 -6.50 -3.75
N ASP A 24 8.49 -6.17 -4.54
CA ASP A 24 8.48 -5.03 -5.45
C ASP A 24 7.40 -4.03 -5.03
N ALA A 25 7.85 -2.94 -4.40
CA ALA A 25 6.97 -1.89 -3.92
C ALA A 25 6.20 -1.22 -5.06
N LYS A 26 6.81 -1.04 -6.24
CA LYS A 26 6.15 -0.39 -7.38
C LYS A 26 5.03 -1.26 -7.91
N LYS A 27 5.30 -2.55 -8.08
CA LYS A 27 4.30 -3.52 -8.53
C LYS A 27 3.14 -3.64 -7.55
N TYR A 28 3.42 -3.57 -6.25
CA TYR A 28 2.39 -3.57 -5.21
C TYR A 28 1.46 -2.35 -5.33
N GLU A 29 2.01 -1.14 -5.45
CA GLU A 29 1.20 0.08 -5.58
C GLU A 29 0.37 0.07 -6.88
N MET A 30 0.94 -0.38 -8.00
CA MET A 30 0.20 -0.54 -9.26
C MET A 30 -0.98 -1.52 -9.12
N MET A 31 -0.76 -2.65 -8.44
CA MET A 31 -1.80 -3.66 -8.22
C MET A 31 -2.90 -3.12 -7.30
N LYS A 32 -2.53 -2.39 -6.24
CA LYS A 32 -3.47 -1.77 -5.30
C LYS A 32 -4.37 -0.76 -6.01
N GLU A 33 -3.79 0.13 -6.81
CA GLU A 33 -4.54 1.11 -7.62
C GLU A 33 -5.54 0.40 -8.54
N GLN A 34 -5.10 -0.64 -9.27
CA GLN A 34 -5.95 -1.38 -10.19
C GLN A 34 -7.14 -2.04 -9.47
N ILE A 35 -6.89 -2.68 -8.32
CA ILE A 35 -7.94 -3.32 -7.51
C ILE A 35 -8.96 -2.28 -7.04
N GLU A 36 -8.50 -1.10 -6.63
CA GLU A 36 -9.37 -0.03 -6.16
C GLU A 36 -10.28 0.49 -7.29
N ILE A 37 -9.69 0.82 -8.45
CA ILE A 37 -10.44 1.29 -9.61
C ILE A 37 -11.49 0.26 -10.01
N ASP A 38 -11.11 -1.02 -10.07
CA ASP A 38 -12.02 -2.11 -10.44
C ASP A 38 -13.14 -2.31 -9.40
N TYR A 39 -12.82 -2.16 -8.11
CA TYR A 39 -13.79 -2.26 -7.03
C TYR A 39 -14.86 -1.16 -7.16
N TRP A 40 -14.45 0.10 -7.28
CA TRP A 40 -15.39 1.22 -7.37
C TRP A 40 -16.13 1.25 -8.70
N LYS A 41 -15.51 0.79 -9.79
CA LYS A 41 -16.20 0.58 -11.06
C LYS A 41 -17.32 -0.47 -10.95
N LYS A 42 -17.15 -1.48 -10.09
CA LYS A 42 -18.14 -2.55 -9.88
C LYS A 42 -19.24 -2.18 -8.89
N TYR A 43 -18.90 -1.49 -7.81
CA TYR A 43 -19.82 -1.25 -6.69
C TYR A 43 -20.34 0.20 -6.61
N GLY A 44 -19.78 1.11 -7.41
CA GLY A 44 -20.07 2.54 -7.34
C GLY A 44 -19.22 3.24 -6.28
N GLU A 45 -18.98 4.54 -6.48
CA GLU A 45 -18.19 5.36 -5.55
C GLU A 45 -18.87 5.46 -4.17
N PRO A 46 -18.10 5.52 -3.07
CA PRO A 46 -18.65 5.64 -1.73
C PRO A 46 -19.30 7.03 -1.54
N THR A 47 -20.47 7.08 -0.93
CA THR A 47 -21.21 8.33 -0.70
C THR A 47 -20.85 9.06 0.60
N GLU A 48 -20.17 8.37 1.52
CA GLU A 48 -19.88 8.86 2.88
C GLU A 48 -18.43 9.32 3.08
N ILE A 49 -17.56 9.13 2.07
CA ILE A 49 -16.13 9.41 2.16
C ILE A 49 -15.74 10.27 0.97
N ASP A 50 -15.10 11.41 1.23
CA ASP A 50 -14.55 12.25 0.18
C ASP A 50 -13.32 11.59 -0.45
N GLY A 51 -13.34 11.50 -1.78
CA GLY A 51 -12.22 11.01 -2.57
C GLY A 51 -11.04 11.97 -2.51
N THR A 52 -9.82 11.42 -2.48
CA THR A 52 -8.57 12.18 -2.54
C THR A 52 -7.87 11.90 -3.86
N LEU A 53 -7.32 12.95 -4.48
CA LEU A 53 -6.50 12.78 -5.69
C LEU A 53 -5.13 12.21 -5.32
N GLN A 54 -4.81 11.05 -5.87
CA GLN A 54 -3.52 10.41 -5.70
C GLN A 54 -2.83 10.21 -7.05
N LYS A 55 -1.50 10.37 -7.06
CA LYS A 55 -0.69 10.11 -8.27
C LYS A 55 -0.76 8.62 -8.61
N SER A 56 -1.04 8.32 -9.87
CA SER A 56 -1.08 6.94 -10.36
C SER A 56 0.32 6.31 -10.30
N ALA A 57 0.37 5.11 -9.74
CA ALA A 57 1.56 4.25 -9.77
C ALA A 57 1.62 3.46 -11.09
N ALA A 58 0.45 3.23 -11.73
CA ALA A 58 0.35 2.49 -12.99
C ALA A 58 0.65 3.35 -14.22
N ARG A 59 0.34 4.65 -14.19
CA ARG A 59 0.45 5.57 -15.31
C ARG A 59 1.21 6.84 -14.91
N GLU A 60 2.34 7.07 -15.57
CA GLU A 60 3.20 8.19 -15.24
C GLU A 60 2.57 9.52 -15.64
N GLY A 61 2.39 10.41 -14.67
CA GLY A 61 1.80 11.74 -14.88
C GLY A 61 0.27 11.80 -14.77
N GLU A 62 -0.40 10.66 -14.57
CA GLU A 62 -1.83 10.61 -14.33
C GLU A 62 -2.15 10.61 -12.82
N PHE A 63 -3.36 11.04 -12.49
CA PHE A 63 -3.91 11.01 -11.14
C PHE A 63 -5.22 10.23 -11.17
N TYR A 64 -5.51 9.53 -10.08
CA TYR A 64 -6.78 8.86 -9.88
C TYR A 64 -7.38 9.26 -8.54
N VAL A 65 -8.70 9.12 -8.41
CA VAL A 65 -9.41 9.36 -7.17
C VAL A 65 -9.35 8.08 -6.35
N THR A 66 -8.75 8.16 -5.17
CA THR A 66 -8.75 7.08 -4.17
C THR A 66 -9.66 7.46 -3.02
N TYR A 67 -10.34 6.46 -2.48
CA TYR A 67 -11.16 6.56 -1.28
C TYR A 67 -10.52 5.78 -0.12
N LEU A 68 -9.35 5.18 -0.36
CA LEU A 68 -8.57 4.51 0.68
C LEU A 68 -7.86 5.55 1.54
N ARG A 69 -8.14 5.53 2.85
CA ARG A 69 -7.35 6.30 3.81
C ARG A 69 -5.93 5.79 3.81
N ASP A 70 -4.97 6.68 3.54
CA ASP A 70 -3.56 6.35 3.74
C ASP A 70 -3.34 6.06 5.23
N LYS A 71 -2.84 4.87 5.56
CA LYS A 71 -2.54 4.50 6.96
C LYS A 71 -1.44 5.40 7.57
N ARG A 72 -0.70 6.15 6.73
CA ARG A 72 0.27 7.15 7.16
C ARG A 72 -0.36 8.51 7.47
N GLU A 73 -1.61 8.75 7.06
CA GLU A 73 -2.41 9.90 7.49
C GLU A 73 -3.06 9.60 8.85
N THR A 74 -2.24 9.57 9.90
CA THR A 74 -2.77 9.83 11.24
C THR A 74 -3.20 11.30 11.34
N PRO A 75 -4.22 11.64 12.16
CA PRO A 75 -4.67 13.03 12.35
C PRO A 75 -3.53 13.99 12.68
N GLU A 76 -2.50 13.50 13.37
CA GLU A 76 -1.27 14.25 13.72
C GLU A 76 -0.45 14.68 12.49
N ASN A 77 -0.31 13.82 11.47
CA ASN A 77 0.46 14.14 10.25
C ASN A 77 -0.25 15.15 9.34
N ARG A 78 -1.59 15.20 9.37
CA ARG A 78 -2.36 16.24 8.65
C ARG A 78 -2.12 17.62 9.24
N LEU A 79 -2.05 17.73 10.58
CA LEU A 79 -1.79 18.98 11.27
C LEU A 79 -0.38 19.51 10.93
N ASP A 80 0.64 18.66 10.98
CA ASP A 80 2.02 19.04 10.65
C ASP A 80 2.20 19.55 9.21
N THR A 81 1.43 18.99 8.27
CA THR A 81 1.45 19.44 6.87
C THR A 81 0.77 20.81 6.72
N VAL A 82 -0.30 21.07 7.47
CA VAL A 82 -1.02 22.35 7.46
C VAL A 82 -0.24 23.45 8.21
N TYR A 83 0.42 23.13 9.32
CA TYR A 83 1.18 24.10 10.13
C TYR A 83 2.54 24.48 9.54
N LYS A 84 3.15 23.63 8.69
CA LYS A 84 4.39 23.98 7.96
C LYS A 84 4.17 24.92 6.77
N LEU A 85 2.91 25.17 6.41
CA LEU A 85 2.50 26.09 5.34
C LEU A 85 2.19 27.51 5.85
N HIS A 86 2.46 27.81 7.13
CA HIS A 86 2.38 29.15 7.72
C HIS A 86 3.72 29.61 8.29
#